data_AF-A0A954GKY8-F1
#
_entry.id   AF-A0A954GKY8-F1
#
_cell.length_a   1.000
_cell.length_b   1.000
_cell.length_c   1.000
_cell.angle_alpha   90.00
_cell.angle_beta   90.00
_cell.angle_gamma   90.00
#
_symmetry.space_group_name_H-M   'P 1'
#
loop_
_entity.id
_entity.type
_entity.pdbx_description
1 polymer ?
#
loop_
_entity_poly.entity_id
_entity_poly.type
_entity_poly.pdbx_seq_one_letter_code
_entity_poly.pdbx_strand_id
1 'polypeptide(L)' 'MSQTSQNIFERHYLELRCGLLDLAAAFDPIERAEGAGAIREDARMKLHAEGLEIVASEGTDRAERLQLLFSDPYVENWNK' A
#
# COMPACT_ATOMS: atom_id res chain seq x y z
N MET A 1 27.41 -14.44 -6.00
CA MET A 1 27.07 -13.83 -7.31
C MET A 1 25.89 -12.92 -7.10
N SER A 2 25.90 -11.69 -7.63
CA SER A 2 24.75 -10.78 -7.57
C SER A 2 23.59 -11.36 -8.38
N GLN A 3 22.38 -11.34 -7.85
CA GLN A 3 21.18 -11.68 -8.62
C GLN A 3 20.90 -10.55 -9.62
N THR A 4 20.46 -10.89 -10.83
CA THR A 4 20.01 -9.89 -11.81
C THR A 4 18.61 -9.40 -11.45
N SER A 5 18.24 -8.22 -11.93
CA SER A 5 16.86 -7.71 -11.80
C SER A 5 15.83 -8.68 -12.38
N GLN A 6 16.15 -9.32 -13.51
CA GLN A 6 15.31 -10.35 -14.13
C GLN A 6 15.03 -11.52 -13.19
N ASN A 7 16.06 -12.07 -12.54
CA ASN A 7 15.89 -13.21 -11.63
C ASN A 7 15.04 -12.85 -10.41
N ILE A 8 15.18 -11.61 -9.91
CA ILE A 8 14.37 -11.12 -8.78
C ILE A 8 12.92 -10.91 -9.23
N PHE A 9 12.70 -10.30 -10.39
CA PHE A 9 11.37 -10.07 -10.94
C PHE A 9 10.62 -11.38 -11.17
N GLU A 10 11.25 -12.37 -11.81
CA GLU A 10 10.64 -13.68 -12.05
C GLU A 10 10.24 -14.37 -10.75
N ARG A 11 11.07 -14.27 -9.70
CA ARG A 11 10.75 -14.82 -8.38
C ARG A 11 9.49 -14.19 -7.77
N HIS A 12 9.30 -12.88 -7.93
CA HIS A 12 8.20 -12.14 -7.30
C HIS A 12 7.00 -11.90 -8.22
N TYR A 13 7.06 -12.28 -9.50
CA TYR A 13 6.04 -11.94 -10.49
C TYR A 13 4.63 -12.38 -10.09
N LEU A 14 4.48 -13.63 -9.64
CA LEU A 14 3.18 -14.15 -9.22
C LEU A 14 2.72 -13.54 -7.89
N GLU A 15 3.62 -13.29 -6.95
CA GLU A 15 3.31 -12.65 -5.66
C GLU A 15 2.80 -11.23 -5.87
N LEU A 16 3.45 -10.44 -6.73
CA LEU A 16 3.01 -9.09 -7.09
C LEU A 16 1.62 -9.12 -7.73
N ARG A 17 1.38 -10.07 -8.64
CA ARG A 17 0.06 -10.23 -9.27
C ARG A 17 -1.03 -10.60 -8.26
N CYS A 18 -0.75 -11.54 -7.36
CA CYS A 18 -1.70 -11.91 -6.31
C CYS A 18 -2.02 -10.72 -5.42
N GLY A 19 -1.00 -9.98 -4.96
CA GLY A 19 -1.19 -8.79 -4.13
C GLY A 19 -2.05 -7.71 -4.81
N LEU A 20 -1.88 -7.50 -6.12
CA LEU A 20 -2.73 -6.57 -6.88
C LEU A 20 -4.19 -7.06 -6.97
N LEU A 21 -4.42 -8.35 -7.18
CA LEU A 21 -5.75 -8.93 -7.24
C LEU A 21 -6.46 -8.89 -5.89
N ASP A 22 -5.75 -9.23 -4.81
CA ASP A 22 -6.28 -9.22 -3.46
C ASP A 22 -6.68 -7.80 -3.04
N LEU A 23 -5.85 -6.81 -3.37
CA LEU A 23 -6.13 -5.42 -3.07
C LEU A 23 -7.33 -4.89 -3.88
N ALA A 24 -7.42 -5.21 -5.18
CA ALA A 24 -8.57 -4.85 -6.00
C ALA A 24 -9.86 -5.51 -5.47
N ALA A 25 -9.81 -6.80 -5.12
CA ALA A 25 -10.93 -7.54 -4.56
C ALA A 25 -11.40 -6.98 -3.20
N ALA A 26 -10.53 -6.31 -2.43
CA ALA A 26 -10.89 -5.63 -1.19
C ALA A 26 -11.59 -4.27 -1.43
N PHE A 27 -11.19 -3.51 -2.44
CA PHE A 27 -11.82 -2.22 -2.79
C PHE A 27 -13.19 -2.39 -3.45
N ASP A 28 -13.33 -3.39 -4.31
CA ASP A 28 -14.52 -3.64 -5.11
C ASP A 28 -15.85 -3.67 -4.32
N PRO A 29 -15.95 -4.41 -3.20
CA PRO A 29 -17.15 -4.42 -2.39
C PRO A 29 -17.43 -3.08 -1.71
N ILE A 30 -16.40 -2.33 -1.33
CA ILE A 30 -16.53 -1.00 -0.70
C ILE A 30 -17.21 -0.04 -1.67
N GLU A 31 -16.77 -0.04 -2.93
CA GLU A 31 -17.33 0.80 -3.98
C GLU A 31 -18.76 0.41 -4.37
N ARG A 32 -19.13 -0.87 -4.22
CA ARG A 32 -20.49 -1.37 -4.49
C ARG A 32 -21.47 -1.20 -3.32
N ALA A 33 -20.97 -0.95 -2.12
CA ALA A 33 -21.80 -0.84 -0.92
C ALA A 33 -22.60 0.48 -0.89
N GLU A 34 -23.74 0.45 -0.20
CA GLU A 34 -24.45 1.69 0.13
C GLU A 34 -23.57 2.58 1.01
N GLY A 35 -23.52 3.88 0.72
CA GLY A 35 -22.67 4.83 1.45
C GLY A 35 -21.21 4.91 0.96
N ALA A 36 -20.83 4.27 -0.14
CA ALA A 36 -19.48 4.36 -0.73
C ALA A 36 -18.97 5.81 -0.87
N GLY A 37 -19.85 6.75 -1.21
CA GLY A 37 -19.50 8.17 -1.31
C GLY A 37 -18.92 8.77 -0.02
N ALA A 38 -19.40 8.36 1.15
CA ALA A 38 -18.86 8.81 2.43
C ALA A 38 -17.49 8.18 2.73
N ILE A 39 -17.28 6.93 2.31
CA ILE A 39 -15.99 6.24 2.48
C ILE A 39 -14.90 6.86 1.60
N ARG A 40 -15.22 7.34 0.40
CA ARG A 40 -14.24 8.06 -0.44
C ARG A 40 -13.68 9.31 0.23
N GLU A 41 -14.44 9.94 1.11
CA GLU A 41 -13.98 11.10 1.88
C GLU A 41 -13.24 10.75 3.17
N ASP A 42 -13.29 9.48 3.60
CA ASP A 42 -12.60 8.99 4.79
C ASP A 42 -11.08 9.17 4.65
N ALA A 43 -10.45 9.78 5.66
CA ALA A 43 -9.01 10.02 5.66
C ALA A 43 -8.21 8.72 5.50
N ARG A 44 -8.70 7.59 6.03
CA ARG A 44 -8.06 6.29 5.88
C ARG A 44 -8.10 5.83 4.42
N MET A 45 -9.20 6.05 3.72
CA MET A 45 -9.30 5.70 2.30
C MET A 45 -8.30 6.53 1.46
N LYS A 46 -8.11 7.80 1.82
CA LYS A 46 -7.09 8.67 1.22
C LYS A 46 -5.66 8.16 1.46
N LEU A 47 -5.34 7.67 2.67
CA LEU A 47 -4.05 7.02 2.94
C LEU A 47 -3.82 5.76 2.09
N HIS A 48 -4.86 4.99 1.80
CA HIS A 48 -4.72 3.82 0.93
C HIS A 48 -4.44 4.22 -0.53
N ALA A 49 -5.08 5.29 -1.01
CA ALA A 49 -4.79 5.86 -2.34
C ALA A 49 -3.34 6.35 -2.44
N GLU A 50 -2.85 7.08 -1.44
CA GLU A 50 -1.45 7.51 -1.38
C GLU A 50 -0.47 6.33 -1.28
N GLY A 51 -0.85 5.28 -0.53
CA GLY A 51 -0.07 4.05 -0.46
C GLY A 51 0.09 3.36 -1.83
N LEU A 52 -0.95 3.36 -2.65
CA LEU A 52 -0.88 2.85 -4.03
C LEU A 52 0.10 3.66 -4.88
N GLU A 53 0.12 4.98 -4.73
CA GLU A 53 1.08 5.85 -5.43
C GLU A 53 2.52 5.55 -5.00
N ILE A 54 2.76 5.30 -3.71
CA ILE A 54 4.08 4.88 -3.20
C ILE A 54 4.50 3.55 -3.85
N VAL A 55 3.61 2.56 -3.91
CA VAL A 55 3.89 1.26 -4.53
C VAL A 55 4.25 1.42 -6.02
N ALA A 56 3.53 2.28 -6.74
CA ALA A 56 3.74 2.53 -8.16
C ALA A 56 4.98 3.37 -8.47
N SER A 57 5.48 4.16 -7.51
CA SER A 57 6.62 5.05 -7.69
C SER A 57 7.95 4.30 -7.88
N GLU A 58 9.01 5.01 -8.31
CA GLU A 58 10.37 4.47 -8.41
C GLU A 58 11.08 4.41 -7.04
N GLY A 59 12.24 3.75 -6.97
CA GLY A 59 13.10 3.69 -5.77
C GLY A 59 13.23 2.30 -5.15
N THR A 60 13.90 2.22 -4.00
CA THR A 60 14.16 0.98 -3.25
C THR A 60 13.61 1.01 -1.82
N ASP A 61 12.89 2.06 -1.47
CA ASP A 61 12.44 2.43 -0.11
C ASP A 61 10.90 2.45 0.05
N ARG A 62 10.16 1.85 -0.90
CA ARG A 62 8.68 1.85 -0.88
C ARG A 62 8.09 1.32 0.41
N ALA A 63 8.69 0.28 0.99
CA ALA A 63 8.22 -0.30 2.24
C ALA A 63 8.37 0.66 3.43
N GLU A 64 9.50 1.40 3.50
CA GLU A 64 9.73 2.42 4.53
C GLU A 64 8.74 3.57 4.37
N ARG A 65 8.55 4.05 3.14
CA ARG A 65 7.58 5.12 2.83
C ARG A 65 6.15 4.71 3.18
N LEU A 66 5.75 3.48 2.86
CA LEU A 66 4.45 2.93 3.28
C LEU A 66 4.32 2.87 4.80
N GLN A 67 5.35 2.39 5.49
CA GLN A 67 5.34 2.32 6.95
C GLN A 67 5.17 3.71 7.58
N LEU A 68 5.89 4.71 7.08
CA LEU A 68 5.78 6.09 7.54
C LEU A 68 4.40 6.68 7.26
N LEU A 69 3.81 6.41 6.09
CA LEU A 69 2.47 6.88 5.72
C LEU A 69 1.39 6.42 6.73
N PHE A 70 1.51 5.20 7.24
CA PHE A 70 0.56 4.63 8.20
C PHE A 70 1.01 4.76 9.67
N SER A 71 2.13 5.44 9.94
CA SER A 71 2.61 5.64 11.31
C SER A 71 1.91 6.82 11.98
N ASP A 72 1.62 6.68 13.27
CA ASP A 72 1.22 7.83 14.08
C ASP A 72 2.36 8.84 14.20
N PRO A 73 2.06 10.14 14.41
CA PRO A 73 3.06 11.12 14.74
C PRO A 73 3.89 10.68 15.95
N TYR A 74 5.21 10.88 15.87
CA TYR A 74 6.07 10.62 17.02
C TYR A 74 5.66 11.49 18.20
N VAL A 75 5.41 10.86 19.35
CA VAL A 75 5.11 11.55 20.61
C VAL A 75 6.32 11.43 21.54
N GLU A 76 6.96 12.56 21.81
CA GLU A 76 8.06 12.62 22.78
C GLU A 76 7.55 12.21 24.17
N ASN A 77 8.29 11.34 24.86
CA ASN A 77 7.93 10.76 26.16
C ASN A 77 6.69 9.85 26.15
N TRP A 78 6.37 9.22 25.01
CA TRP A 78 5.32 8.20 24.95
C TRP A 78 5.53 7.09 25.99
N ASN A 79 4.53 6.91 26.85
CA ASN A 79 4.47 5.91 27.93
C ASN A 79 5.58 6.00 29.01
N LYS A 80 6.12 7.21 29.24
CA LYS A 80 6.86 7.53 30.46
C LYS A 80 5.95 8.08 31.55
#